data_AF-A0A3T0RU05-F1
#
_entry.id   AF-A0A3T0RU05-F1
#
_cell.length_a   1.000
_cell.length_b   1.000
_cell.length_c   1.000
_cell.angle_alpha   90.00
_cell.angle_beta   90.00
_cell.angle_gamma   90.00
#
_symmetry.space_group_name_H-M   'P 1'
#
loop_
_entity.id
_entity.type
_entity.pdbx_description
1 polymer ?
#
loop_
_entity_poly.entity_id
_entity_poly.type
_entity_poly.pdbx_seq_one_letter_code
_entity_poly.pdbx_strand_id
1 'polypeptide(L)'
;MKKILLISSLLVGSLNVSAASMSEIMPPIPAGSNPEQIWANYCVGKRNSADIPMPNYKNKDVINAVKVLAKVSPYSFYFYSGPLYTYNLKNGKDLVDVPAEFPADIQEVKNGRKNANAFMTLLCGEFRDRPTLIKEKIRWVNRMYTLPTTPQKTINIRNELWSQVSANSYGNYIRNSRAIFAAKEYEARKYEVKLGQYNEDVPVDPFTICETKFIFKKYVETNTGFEHSDREFAAYKKEFNKFKARCSQEDLDYIYDFRGDSNFKPNSPESNGMIWYSSTITNNCTRNKDGQYVLKAAAVGKVTDPDICQKYASAPFAYRWTAARAGLATWMLRDQKHDEVFSTEDQPVYIVPNLDPMAGPFAFKMPVKGEFYEEELYKNDKGEFIQWDNVTGEEKVMTNEEVTAHQAKQAQLKAEFDAKVAGSNGLHMEFVKTWESQRDVFWKRPDLGFNSLTGLGSKTTDKGFAYERIRDAVNRHTDWYASGYDDGSEKLRDQAYSPFVASSYEMSASDGFTSPGVTVNSPADGCKHWMFVFKLKKDQWYNTHSVQNKVPVNFNYHWFDETSFGTNHLADSEHAFDRLGTALEGEMDVILYLHKLDTAGRVNEECGYEQMGLPVEAVGKN
;
A
#
# COMPACT_ATOMS: atom_id res chain seq x y z
N MET A 1 35.79 -15.88 61.62
CA MET A 1 35.08 -14.59 61.44
C MET A 1 35.31 -14.07 60.02
N LYS A 2 34.32 -14.20 59.13
CA LYS A 2 34.21 -13.37 57.92
C LYS A 2 32.73 -13.05 57.72
N LYS A 3 32.41 -11.76 57.73
CA LYS A 3 31.06 -11.20 57.71
C LYS A 3 30.44 -11.37 56.31
N ILE A 4 29.19 -11.78 56.33
CA ILE A 4 28.22 -11.73 55.23
C ILE A 4 27.84 -10.26 55.01
N LEU A 5 27.83 -9.80 53.76
CA LEU A 5 27.17 -8.57 53.34
C LEU A 5 26.14 -8.93 52.27
N LEU A 6 24.86 -8.92 52.65
CA LEU A 6 23.74 -8.92 51.72
C LEU A 6 23.64 -7.50 51.12
N ILE A 7 23.67 -7.39 49.79
CA ILE A 7 23.21 -6.20 49.08
C ILE A 7 21.99 -6.62 48.27
N SER A 8 20.86 -5.99 48.62
CA SER A 8 19.55 -6.16 48.00
C SER A 8 19.53 -5.51 46.61
N SER A 9 19.36 -6.32 45.57
CA SER A 9 19.16 -5.88 44.20
C SER A 9 17.67 -5.66 43.94
N LEU A 10 17.19 -4.43 44.08
CA LEU A 10 15.93 -3.96 43.51
C LEU A 10 16.28 -3.08 42.31
N LEU A 11 16.55 -3.71 41.16
CA LEU A 11 16.58 -3.03 39.87
C LEU A 11 15.15 -3.05 39.32
N VAL A 12 14.46 -1.92 39.40
CA VAL A 12 13.32 -1.60 38.54
C VAL A 12 13.89 -1.41 37.14
N GLY A 13 13.85 -2.46 36.33
CA GLY A 13 14.28 -2.42 34.94
C GLY A 13 13.27 -1.63 34.10
N SER A 14 13.56 -0.37 33.82
CA SER A 14 12.99 0.32 32.66
C SER A 14 13.51 -0.41 31.40
N LEU A 15 12.64 -1.21 30.78
CA LEU A 15 12.90 -1.95 29.55
C LEU A 15 13.14 -0.97 28.39
N ASN A 16 14.39 -0.56 28.21
CA ASN A 16 14.89 -0.12 26.92
C ASN A 16 14.80 -1.32 25.98
N VAL A 17 13.78 -1.38 25.13
CA VAL A 17 13.89 -2.11 23.86
C VAL A 17 15.06 -1.45 23.13
N SER A 18 16.25 -2.04 23.22
CA SER A 18 17.46 -1.42 22.73
C SER A 18 17.34 -1.17 21.22
N ALA A 19 17.84 -0.04 20.72
CA ALA A 19 17.88 0.26 19.28
C ALA A 19 18.48 -0.89 18.44
N ALA A 20 19.33 -1.73 19.05
CA ALA A 20 19.87 -2.94 18.47
C ALA A 20 18.79 -3.97 18.07
N SER A 21 17.78 -4.22 18.92
CA SER A 21 16.72 -5.20 18.59
C SER A 21 15.76 -4.73 17.49
N MET A 22 15.56 -3.41 17.35
CA MET A 22 14.76 -2.85 16.24
C MET A 22 15.51 -2.89 14.90
N SER A 23 16.85 -2.78 14.93
CA SER A 23 17.68 -2.81 13.72
C SER A 23 17.67 -4.16 12.98
N GLU A 24 17.40 -5.25 13.69
CA GLU A 24 17.33 -6.61 13.11
C GLU A 24 16.05 -6.83 12.29
N ILE A 25 14.96 -6.14 12.62
CA ILE A 25 13.62 -6.34 12.04
C ILE A 25 13.41 -5.48 10.79
N MET A 26 13.97 -4.27 10.79
CA MET A 26 13.83 -3.33 9.69
C MET A 26 14.77 -3.68 8.52
N PRO A 27 14.44 -3.25 7.28
CA PRO A 27 15.40 -3.29 6.19
C PRO A 27 16.65 -2.50 6.60
N PRO A 28 17.87 -2.98 6.32
CA PRO A 28 19.08 -2.25 6.67
C PRO A 28 19.10 -0.87 6.01
N ILE A 29 19.72 0.11 6.67
CA ILE A 29 20.00 1.40 6.04
C ILE A 29 21.09 1.24 4.97
N PRO A 30 21.06 2.03 3.88
CA PRO A 30 22.15 2.01 2.89
C PRO A 30 23.52 2.24 3.54
N ALA A 31 24.51 1.43 3.16
CA ALA A 31 25.86 1.48 3.71
C ALA A 31 26.49 2.89 3.54
N GLY A 32 27.24 3.33 4.55
CA GLY A 32 27.87 4.66 4.57
C GLY A 32 26.94 5.82 4.90
N SER A 33 25.65 5.57 5.16
CA SER A 33 24.71 6.59 5.64
C SER A 33 25.04 7.00 7.08
N ASN A 34 24.91 8.29 7.39
CA ASN A 34 24.98 8.83 8.75
C ASN A 34 23.61 9.40 9.15
N PRO A 35 22.77 8.63 9.87
CA PRO A 35 21.41 9.05 10.22
C PRO A 35 21.33 10.38 10.99
N GLU A 36 22.29 10.66 11.89
CA GLU A 36 22.30 11.90 12.68
C GLU A 36 22.64 13.12 11.81
N GLN A 37 23.62 12.98 10.91
CA GLN A 37 23.94 14.02 9.95
C GLN A 37 22.78 14.26 8.97
N ILE A 38 22.13 13.19 8.50
CA ILE A 38 20.95 13.29 7.64
C ILE A 38 19.83 14.00 8.41
N TRP A 39 19.55 13.61 9.64
CA TRP A 39 18.55 14.27 10.49
C TRP A 39 18.82 15.78 10.61
N ALA A 40 20.04 16.17 11.02
CA ALA A 40 20.40 17.58 11.16
C ALA A 40 20.30 18.38 9.85
N ASN A 41 20.51 17.71 8.70
CA ASN A 41 20.37 18.34 7.40
C ASN A 41 18.90 18.61 7.03
N TYR A 42 17.97 17.72 7.35
CA TYR A 42 16.59 17.79 6.84
C TYR A 42 15.54 18.18 7.90
N CYS A 43 15.83 17.99 9.18
CA CYS A 43 14.93 18.25 10.31
C CYS A 43 15.66 18.98 11.45
N VAL A 44 14.89 19.59 12.35
CA VAL A 44 15.32 20.33 13.53
C VAL A 44 14.58 19.78 14.74
N GLY A 45 15.24 19.78 15.89
CA GLY A 45 14.75 19.20 17.13
C GLY A 45 15.42 17.87 17.43
N LYS A 46 15.20 17.35 18.65
CA LYS A 46 15.74 16.03 19.03
C LYS A 46 14.83 14.95 18.48
N ARG A 47 15.40 13.77 18.23
CA ARG A 47 14.68 12.55 17.84
C ARG A 47 14.01 11.87 19.05
N ASN A 48 13.51 12.64 20.02
CA ASN A 48 12.76 12.11 21.16
C ASN A 48 11.26 12.27 20.92
N SER A 49 10.44 11.46 21.57
CA SER A 49 8.97 11.51 21.42
C SER A 49 8.32 12.77 22.00
N ALA A 50 8.93 13.42 23.00
CA ALA A 50 8.38 14.62 23.62
C ALA A 50 8.41 15.83 22.66
N ASP A 51 9.36 15.87 21.74
CA ASP A 51 9.52 16.94 20.77
C ASP A 51 8.66 16.69 19.51
N ILE A 52 8.11 17.78 18.96
CA ILE A 52 7.55 17.83 17.61
C ILE A 52 8.69 18.26 16.69
N PRO A 53 9.21 17.37 15.83
CA PRO A 53 10.31 17.74 14.96
C PRO A 53 9.82 18.69 13.88
N MET A 54 10.65 19.67 13.54
CA MET A 54 10.34 20.66 12.51
C MET A 54 11.24 20.45 11.29
N PRO A 55 10.80 20.79 10.07
CA PRO A 55 11.66 20.74 8.90
C PRO A 55 12.82 21.76 9.01
N ASN A 56 14.00 21.40 8.49
CA ASN A 56 15.12 22.33 8.44
C ASN A 56 15.01 23.28 7.24
N TYR A 57 14.27 24.38 7.40
CA TYR A 57 14.09 25.41 6.36
C TYR A 57 15.36 26.20 6.00
N LYS A 58 16.53 25.86 6.56
CA LYS A 58 17.84 26.39 6.10
C LYS A 58 18.48 25.51 5.01
N ASN A 59 18.01 24.28 4.85
CA ASN A 59 18.52 23.35 3.85
C ASN A 59 17.90 23.63 2.48
N LYS A 60 18.74 23.68 1.44
CA LYS A 60 18.32 23.98 0.07
C LYS A 60 17.35 22.95 -0.51
N ASP A 61 17.56 21.66 -0.24
CA ASP A 61 16.70 20.58 -0.71
C ASP A 61 15.31 20.65 -0.04
N VAL A 62 15.27 20.99 1.25
CA VAL A 62 14.02 21.18 2.01
C VAL A 62 13.26 22.39 1.47
N ILE A 63 13.95 23.52 1.26
CA ILE A 63 13.35 24.73 0.66
C ILE A 63 12.79 24.41 -0.73
N ASN A 64 13.52 23.65 -1.55
CA ASN A 64 13.03 23.28 -2.87
C ASN A 64 11.79 22.37 -2.78
N ALA A 65 11.79 21.41 -1.86
CA ALA A 65 10.65 20.52 -1.67
C ALA A 65 9.40 21.27 -1.24
N VAL A 66 9.50 22.23 -0.31
CA VAL A 66 8.33 23.05 0.06
C VAL A 66 7.88 23.98 -1.06
N LYS A 67 8.79 24.47 -1.91
CA LYS A 67 8.42 25.25 -3.11
C LYS A 67 7.62 24.41 -4.11
N VAL A 68 7.98 23.13 -4.27
CA VAL A 68 7.23 22.20 -5.11
C VAL A 68 5.86 21.91 -4.48
N LEU A 69 5.82 21.50 -3.21
CA LEU A 69 4.58 21.14 -2.50
C LEU A 69 3.60 22.32 -2.38
N ALA A 70 4.07 23.54 -2.21
CA ALA A 70 3.21 24.72 -2.08
C ALA A 70 2.43 25.05 -3.37
N LYS A 71 2.85 24.49 -4.52
CA LYS A 71 2.18 24.66 -5.82
C LYS A 71 1.20 23.54 -6.17
N VAL A 72 1.12 22.52 -5.33
CA VAL A 72 0.23 21.37 -5.53
C VAL A 72 -1.17 21.73 -5.07
N SER A 73 -2.18 21.34 -5.88
CA SER A 73 -3.59 21.55 -5.54
C SER A 73 -3.91 21.02 -4.13
N PRO A 74 -4.65 21.78 -3.30
CA PRO A 74 -5.02 21.34 -1.96
C PRO A 74 -5.90 20.07 -1.97
N TYR A 75 -6.55 19.76 -3.10
CA TYR A 75 -7.37 18.56 -3.31
C TYR A 75 -6.55 17.32 -3.62
N SER A 76 -5.27 17.50 -3.96
CA SER A 76 -4.34 16.41 -4.23
C SER A 76 -3.59 15.96 -2.97
N PHE A 77 -3.83 16.57 -1.80
CA PHE A 77 -3.28 16.15 -0.51
C PHE A 77 -4.28 15.36 0.32
N TYR A 78 -3.79 14.39 1.09
CA TYR A 78 -4.56 13.76 2.16
C TYR A 78 -3.73 13.62 3.43
N PHE A 79 -4.32 13.96 4.57
CA PHE A 79 -3.69 13.85 5.87
C PHE A 79 -4.59 13.09 6.84
N TYR A 80 -4.08 12.01 7.41
CA TYR A 80 -4.79 11.30 8.48
C TYR A 80 -4.91 12.19 9.72
N SER A 81 -6.10 12.23 10.32
CA SER A 81 -6.40 13.12 11.45
C SER A 81 -5.58 12.78 12.71
N GLY A 82 -5.42 11.50 13.03
CA GLY A 82 -4.65 11.03 14.19
C GLY A 82 -3.22 11.61 14.23
N PRO A 83 -2.42 11.43 13.16
CA PRO A 83 -1.13 12.08 13.03
C PRO A 83 -1.20 13.62 13.11
N LEU A 84 -2.13 14.28 12.42
CA LEU A 84 -2.22 15.75 12.49
C LEU A 84 -2.40 16.29 13.91
N TYR A 85 -3.25 15.66 14.73
CA TYR A 85 -3.42 16.05 16.14
C TYR A 85 -2.19 15.72 16.98
N THR A 86 -1.60 14.55 16.76
CA THR A 86 -0.37 14.07 17.41
C THR A 86 0.79 15.07 17.26
N TYR A 87 0.90 15.70 16.09
CA TYR A 87 1.94 16.69 15.77
C TYR A 87 1.49 18.16 15.90
N ASN A 88 0.35 18.45 16.53
CA ASN A 88 -0.19 19.81 16.68
C ASN A 88 -0.32 20.59 15.35
N LEU A 89 -0.62 19.90 14.26
CA LEU A 89 -0.74 20.49 12.93
C LEU A 89 -2.17 20.92 12.57
N LYS A 90 -3.13 20.69 13.47
CA LYS A 90 -4.54 20.97 13.26
C LYS A 90 -5.15 21.71 14.44
N ASN A 91 -5.93 22.74 14.16
CA ASN A 91 -6.77 23.45 15.12
C ASN A 91 -8.23 23.40 14.63
N GLY A 92 -9.06 22.59 15.30
CA GLY A 92 -10.41 22.33 14.82
C GLY A 92 -10.40 21.60 13.47
N LYS A 93 -10.96 22.21 12.43
CA LYS A 93 -11.00 21.64 11.07
C LYS A 93 -9.80 22.05 10.20
N ASP A 94 -9.11 23.13 10.57
CA ASP A 94 -8.10 23.76 9.73
C ASP A 94 -6.67 23.38 10.13
N LEU A 95 -5.77 23.40 9.15
CA LEU A 95 -4.33 23.31 9.40
C LEU A 95 -3.83 24.59 10.06
N VAL A 96 -2.88 24.43 10.98
CA VAL A 96 -2.21 25.57 11.64
C VAL A 96 -1.41 26.41 10.64
N ASP A 97 -1.16 27.67 11.00
CA ASP A 97 -0.31 28.56 10.20
C ASP A 97 1.15 28.07 10.19
N VAL A 98 1.88 28.47 9.14
CA VAL A 98 3.29 28.11 9.00
C VAL A 98 4.15 28.89 10.00
N PRO A 99 5.26 28.30 10.49
CA PRO A 99 6.16 28.98 11.41
C PRO A 99 6.89 30.16 10.73
N ALA A 100 7.45 31.07 11.53
CA ALA A 100 8.15 32.26 11.01
C ALA A 100 9.38 31.92 10.16
N GLU A 101 9.99 30.76 10.39
CA GLU A 101 11.12 30.21 9.65
C GLU A 101 10.72 29.67 8.27
N PHE A 102 9.42 29.50 7.98
CA PHE A 102 8.95 29.06 6.68
C PHE A 102 9.24 30.16 5.63
N PRO A 103 9.83 29.83 4.46
CA PRO A 103 10.24 30.86 3.50
C PRO A 103 9.06 31.74 3.04
N ALA A 104 9.21 33.06 3.19
CA ALA A 104 8.14 34.02 2.97
C ALA A 104 7.82 34.28 1.48
N ASP A 105 8.78 34.00 0.60
CA ASP A 105 8.78 34.30 -0.84
C ASP A 105 8.32 33.11 -1.71
N ILE A 106 7.62 32.14 -1.13
CA ILE A 106 7.13 30.97 -1.87
C ILE A 106 5.81 31.31 -2.55
N GLN A 107 5.81 31.25 -3.88
CA GLN A 107 4.57 31.21 -4.67
C GLN A 107 3.79 29.95 -4.30
N GLU A 108 2.52 30.13 -3.96
CA GLU A 108 1.63 29.06 -3.54
C GLU A 108 0.29 29.11 -4.27
N VAL A 109 -0.40 27.97 -4.28
CA VAL A 109 -1.85 27.91 -4.50
C VAL A 109 -2.57 28.09 -3.16
N LYS A 110 -3.90 28.11 -3.17
CA LYS A 110 -4.72 28.22 -1.95
C LYS A 110 -4.29 27.21 -0.87
N ASN A 111 -3.92 27.71 0.31
CA ASN A 111 -3.42 26.94 1.46
C ASN A 111 -2.12 26.12 1.20
N GLY A 112 -1.42 26.36 0.10
CA GLY A 112 -0.26 25.57 -0.33
C GLY A 112 0.86 25.55 0.72
N ARG A 113 1.17 26.68 1.35
CA ARG A 113 2.19 26.77 2.42
C ARG A 113 1.81 25.94 3.64
N LYS A 114 0.54 25.98 4.05
CA LYS A 114 0.05 25.18 5.19
C LYS A 114 0.17 23.68 4.92
N ASN A 115 -0.25 23.25 3.73
CA ASN A 115 -0.13 21.86 3.27
C ASN A 115 1.34 21.41 3.22
N ALA A 116 2.21 22.22 2.62
CA ALA A 116 3.64 21.92 2.53
C ALA A 116 4.30 21.80 3.92
N ASN A 117 4.00 22.72 4.85
CA ASN A 117 4.51 22.66 6.22
C ASN A 117 4.00 21.43 6.96
N ALA A 118 2.70 21.12 6.87
CA ALA A 118 2.13 19.93 7.49
C ALA A 118 2.75 18.65 6.93
N PHE A 119 2.90 18.56 5.61
CA PHE A 119 3.54 17.43 4.94
C PHE A 119 4.97 17.21 5.45
N MET A 120 5.79 18.26 5.46
CA MET A 120 7.19 18.16 5.87
C MET A 120 7.35 17.88 7.36
N THR A 121 6.47 18.42 8.21
CA THR A 121 6.49 18.16 9.67
C THR A 121 6.14 16.71 9.96
N LEU A 122 5.09 16.18 9.33
CA LEU A 122 4.73 14.76 9.43
C LEU A 122 5.84 13.85 8.88
N LEU A 123 6.50 14.24 7.79
CA LEU A 123 7.64 13.49 7.25
C LEU A 123 8.77 13.39 8.28
N CYS A 124 9.17 14.49 8.90
CA CYS A 124 10.17 14.47 9.98
C CYS A 124 9.69 13.66 11.20
N GLY A 125 8.40 13.72 11.52
CA GLY A 125 7.79 13.01 12.64
C GLY A 125 7.77 11.50 12.46
N GLU A 126 7.09 11.03 11.42
CA GLU A 126 6.76 9.62 11.17
C GLU A 126 7.95 8.80 10.66
N PHE A 127 9.04 9.45 10.26
CA PHE A 127 10.27 8.80 9.79
C PHE A 127 11.50 9.16 10.65
N ARG A 128 11.29 9.69 11.87
CA ARG A 128 12.41 10.11 12.73
C ARG A 128 13.40 9.01 13.03
N ASP A 129 12.98 7.76 13.08
CA ASP A 129 13.81 6.57 13.30
C ASP A 129 14.41 6.01 12.00
N ARG A 130 14.01 6.53 10.84
CA ARG A 130 14.57 6.22 9.51
C ARG A 130 14.93 7.50 8.72
N PRO A 131 15.94 8.30 9.14
CA PRO A 131 16.31 9.55 8.46
C PRO A 131 16.69 9.40 6.98
N THR A 132 17.20 8.24 6.58
CA THR A 132 17.51 7.95 5.17
C THR A 132 16.28 8.03 4.26
N LEU A 133 15.10 7.62 4.74
CA LEU A 133 13.84 7.77 3.99
C LEU A 133 13.32 9.21 3.98
N ILE A 134 13.64 10.03 4.99
CA ILE A 134 13.34 11.48 4.93
C ILE A 134 14.09 12.10 3.75
N LYS A 135 15.40 11.82 3.65
CA LYS A 135 16.23 12.28 2.54
C LYS A 135 15.68 11.81 1.19
N GLU A 136 15.35 10.52 1.06
CA GLU A 136 14.83 9.99 -0.20
C GLU A 136 13.45 10.56 -0.55
N LYS A 137 12.51 10.68 0.39
CA LYS A 137 11.20 11.30 0.13
C LYS A 137 11.33 12.77 -0.29
N ILE A 138 12.24 13.53 0.33
CA ILE A 138 12.53 14.91 -0.11
C ILE A 138 13.10 14.92 -1.53
N ARG A 139 13.98 13.97 -1.86
CA ARG A 139 14.47 13.79 -3.23
C ARG A 139 13.33 13.45 -4.20
N TRP A 140 12.37 12.62 -3.81
CA TRP A 140 11.21 12.29 -4.65
C TRP A 140 10.33 13.51 -4.91
N VAL A 141 10.05 14.31 -3.88
CA VAL A 141 9.34 15.60 -4.03
C VAL A 141 10.11 16.53 -4.96
N ASN A 142 11.42 16.64 -4.80
CA ASN A 142 12.26 17.50 -5.66
C ASN A 142 12.33 17.03 -7.11
N ARG A 143 12.05 15.76 -7.37
CA ARG A 143 11.95 15.16 -8.71
C ARG A 143 10.52 15.12 -9.23
N MET A 144 9.53 15.60 -8.49
CA MET A 144 8.14 15.65 -8.96
C MET A 144 8.06 16.41 -10.29
N TYR A 145 7.38 15.81 -11.25
CA TYR A 145 7.32 16.30 -12.62
C TYR A 145 5.87 16.47 -13.06
N THR A 146 5.48 17.72 -13.32
CA THR A 146 4.17 18.04 -13.90
C THR A 146 4.24 17.90 -15.40
N LEU A 147 3.37 17.07 -15.98
CA LEU A 147 3.39 16.80 -17.41
C LEU A 147 3.02 18.07 -18.21
N PRO A 148 3.90 18.57 -19.09
CA PRO A 148 3.55 19.71 -19.94
C PRO A 148 2.50 19.31 -20.97
N THR A 149 1.63 20.26 -21.31
CA THR A 149 0.59 20.14 -22.35
C THR A 149 1.12 20.34 -23.77
N THR A 150 2.41 20.62 -23.92
CA THR A 150 3.05 20.72 -25.23
C THR A 150 3.07 19.36 -25.95
N PRO A 151 3.15 19.33 -27.29
CA PRO A 151 3.40 18.10 -28.03
C PRO A 151 4.67 17.40 -27.56
N GLN A 152 4.69 16.08 -27.68
CA GLN A 152 5.85 15.27 -27.29
C GLN A 152 7.07 15.63 -28.12
N LYS A 153 8.16 15.95 -27.43
CA LYS A 153 9.47 16.13 -28.04
C LYS A 153 10.18 14.78 -28.17
N THR A 154 11.15 14.70 -29.08
CA THR A 154 12.03 13.55 -29.21
C THR A 154 12.70 13.24 -27.87
N ILE A 155 12.53 12.02 -27.37
CA ILE A 155 13.13 11.55 -26.13
C ILE A 155 14.61 11.25 -26.35
N ASN A 156 15.45 11.70 -25.44
CA ASN A 156 16.82 11.20 -25.36
C ASN A 156 16.84 9.95 -24.49
N ILE A 157 17.16 8.81 -25.10
CA ILE A 157 17.19 7.50 -24.41
C ILE A 157 18.27 7.39 -23.33
N ARG A 158 19.25 8.31 -23.35
CA ARG A 158 20.31 8.41 -22.33
C ARG A 158 19.87 9.19 -21.09
N ASN A 159 18.76 9.92 -21.18
CA ASN A 159 18.23 10.70 -20.08
C ASN A 159 17.14 9.91 -19.33
N GLU A 160 16.73 10.42 -18.17
CA GLU A 160 15.58 9.90 -17.43
C GLU A 160 14.31 10.06 -18.27
N LEU A 161 13.61 8.95 -18.51
CA LEU A 161 12.50 8.91 -19.47
C LEU A 161 11.33 9.82 -19.04
N TRP A 162 10.89 9.67 -17.81
CA TRP A 162 9.62 10.23 -17.35
C TRP A 162 9.64 11.75 -17.20
N SER A 163 10.80 12.34 -16.87
CA SER A 163 11.04 13.80 -16.95
C SER A 163 10.93 14.42 -18.35
N GLN A 164 10.71 13.62 -19.41
CA GLN A 164 10.58 14.09 -20.79
C GLN A 164 9.19 13.87 -21.37
N VAL A 165 8.27 13.26 -20.61
CA VAL A 165 6.93 12.89 -21.08
C VAL A 165 6.00 14.10 -21.06
N SER A 166 5.14 14.21 -22.06
CA SER A 166 4.07 15.21 -22.13
C SER A 166 2.71 14.63 -21.75
N ALA A 167 1.76 15.48 -21.38
CA ALA A 167 0.38 15.11 -21.09
C ALA A 167 -0.27 14.44 -22.32
N ASN A 168 0.02 14.92 -23.53
CA ASN A 168 -0.47 14.33 -24.78
C ASN A 168 0.05 12.90 -25.03
N SER A 169 1.24 12.58 -24.52
CA SER A 169 1.85 11.26 -24.71
C SER A 169 1.44 10.24 -23.67
N TYR A 170 0.91 10.67 -22.54
CA TYR A 170 0.55 9.79 -21.44
C TYR A 170 -0.48 8.73 -21.86
N GLY A 171 -1.61 9.15 -22.43
CA GLY A 171 -2.63 8.23 -22.94
C GLY A 171 -2.16 7.36 -24.12
N ASN A 172 -1.25 7.88 -24.95
CA ASN A 172 -0.64 7.13 -26.05
C ASN A 172 0.29 6.01 -25.55
N TYR A 173 1.05 6.27 -24.49
CA TYR A 173 1.86 5.24 -23.85
C TYR A 173 0.96 4.15 -23.27
N ILE A 174 -0.01 4.51 -22.43
CA ILE A 174 -0.96 3.59 -21.80
C ILE A 174 -1.62 2.65 -22.82
N ARG A 175 -2.15 3.19 -23.92
CA ARG A 175 -2.82 2.40 -24.96
C ARG A 175 -1.87 1.38 -25.60
N ASN A 176 -0.65 1.80 -25.93
CA ASN A 176 0.32 0.93 -26.59
C ASN A 176 0.92 -0.10 -25.63
N SER A 177 1.29 0.29 -24.41
CA SER A 177 1.83 -0.62 -23.41
C SER A 177 0.85 -1.72 -23.08
N ARG A 178 -0.45 -1.39 -22.91
CA ARG A 178 -1.51 -2.37 -22.67
C ARG A 178 -1.65 -3.37 -23.82
N ALA A 179 -1.67 -2.90 -25.06
CA ALA A 179 -1.82 -3.78 -26.22
C ALA A 179 -0.62 -4.72 -26.42
N ILE A 180 0.59 -4.22 -26.17
CA ILE A 180 1.82 -5.03 -26.20
C ILE A 180 1.82 -6.04 -25.05
N PHE A 181 1.37 -5.63 -23.86
CA PHE A 181 1.29 -6.50 -22.69
C PHE A 181 0.30 -7.66 -22.93
N ALA A 182 -0.89 -7.37 -23.47
CA ALA A 182 -1.86 -8.41 -23.84
C ALA A 182 -1.28 -9.43 -24.84
N ALA A 183 -0.40 -9.01 -25.75
CA ALA A 183 0.29 -9.93 -26.65
C ALA A 183 1.35 -10.78 -25.94
N LYS A 184 2.06 -10.23 -24.94
CA LYS A 184 2.97 -11.00 -24.07
C LYS A 184 2.19 -12.03 -23.25
N GLU A 185 1.08 -11.62 -22.66
CA GLU A 185 0.20 -12.48 -21.88
C GLU A 185 -0.33 -13.64 -22.72
N TYR A 186 -0.83 -13.38 -23.94
CA TYR A 186 -1.27 -14.42 -24.87
C TYR A 186 -0.18 -15.44 -25.21
N GLU A 187 1.09 -15.01 -25.26
CA GLU A 187 2.23 -15.92 -25.44
C GLU A 187 2.55 -16.73 -24.17
N ALA A 188 2.48 -16.11 -22.99
CA ALA A 188 2.81 -16.72 -21.71
C ALA A 188 1.81 -17.83 -21.32
N ARG A 189 0.50 -17.61 -21.51
CA ARG A 189 -0.60 -18.56 -21.23
C ARG A 189 -0.55 -19.88 -22.01
N LYS A 190 0.45 -20.05 -22.88
CA LYS A 190 0.72 -21.32 -23.60
C LYS A 190 1.55 -22.30 -22.77
N TYR A 191 2.06 -21.87 -21.62
CA TYR A 191 3.01 -22.60 -20.79
C TYR A 191 2.61 -22.53 -19.33
N GLU A 192 2.94 -23.58 -18.58
CA GLU A 192 2.61 -23.70 -17.16
C GLU A 192 3.86 -23.94 -16.29
N VAL A 193 3.77 -23.50 -15.03
CA VAL A 193 4.75 -23.68 -13.96
C VAL A 193 4.19 -24.65 -12.93
N LYS A 194 4.85 -25.80 -12.77
CA LYS A 194 4.45 -26.81 -11.77
C LYS A 194 4.99 -26.50 -10.37
N LEU A 195 4.09 -26.38 -9.40
CA LEU A 195 4.34 -26.02 -7.99
C LEU A 195 3.73 -27.06 -7.04
N GLY A 196 4.34 -28.24 -6.99
CA GLY A 196 3.77 -29.36 -6.23
C GLY A 196 2.52 -29.90 -6.93
N GLN A 197 1.35 -29.68 -6.32
CA GLN A 197 0.04 -30.08 -6.85
C GLN A 197 -0.60 -29.05 -7.79
N TYR A 198 -0.07 -27.82 -7.81
CA TYR A 198 -0.58 -26.72 -8.63
C TYR A 198 0.15 -26.63 -9.97
N ASN A 199 -0.58 -26.23 -11.01
CA ASN A 199 -0.03 -25.79 -12.29
C ASN A 199 -0.59 -24.39 -12.54
N GLU A 200 0.30 -23.42 -12.65
CA GLU A 200 -0.04 -22.01 -12.84
C GLU A 200 0.51 -21.52 -14.17
N ASP A 201 -0.08 -20.48 -14.75
CA ASP A 201 0.47 -19.87 -15.96
C ASP A 201 1.90 -19.34 -15.71
N VAL A 202 2.71 -19.34 -16.76
CA VAL A 202 4.02 -18.69 -16.71
C VAL A 202 3.85 -17.18 -16.45
N PRO A 203 4.61 -16.59 -15.51
CA PRO A 203 4.58 -15.14 -15.26
C PRO A 203 4.82 -14.33 -16.53
N VAL A 204 4.04 -13.27 -16.74
CA VAL A 204 4.19 -12.40 -17.90
C VAL A 204 5.30 -11.39 -17.63
N ASP A 205 6.33 -11.36 -18.49
CA ASP A 205 7.48 -10.45 -18.31
C ASP A 205 7.06 -8.96 -18.30
N PRO A 206 7.30 -8.23 -17.20
CA PRO A 206 7.12 -6.79 -17.11
C PRO A 206 7.98 -6.02 -18.11
N PHE A 207 7.64 -4.75 -18.34
CA PHE A 207 8.47 -3.88 -19.17
C PHE A 207 9.73 -3.45 -18.43
N THR A 208 10.89 -3.76 -19.02
CA THR A 208 12.15 -3.15 -18.60
C THR A 208 12.16 -1.64 -18.89
N ILE A 209 12.98 -0.86 -18.20
CA ILE A 209 13.16 0.56 -18.52
C ILE A 209 13.58 0.73 -20.00
N CYS A 210 14.46 -0.15 -20.49
CA CYS A 210 14.89 -0.19 -21.90
C CYS A 210 13.70 -0.43 -22.85
N GLU A 211 12.82 -1.36 -22.51
CA GLU A 211 11.62 -1.68 -23.28
C GLU A 211 10.62 -0.53 -23.28
N THR A 212 10.39 0.10 -22.12
CA THR A 212 9.57 1.31 -22.02
C THR A 212 10.12 2.43 -22.90
N LYS A 213 11.44 2.68 -22.88
CA LYS A 213 12.10 3.64 -23.78
C LYS A 213 11.91 3.29 -25.25
N PHE A 214 11.93 1.99 -25.59
CA PHE A 214 11.63 1.52 -26.96
C PHE A 214 10.17 1.80 -27.35
N ILE A 215 9.20 1.49 -26.48
CA ILE A 215 7.77 1.76 -26.71
C ILE A 215 7.56 3.25 -26.99
N PHE A 216 8.18 4.12 -26.18
CA PHE A 216 8.11 5.56 -26.39
C PHE A 216 8.67 5.97 -27.75
N LYS A 217 9.85 5.45 -28.13
CA LYS A 217 10.50 5.75 -29.40
C LYS A 217 9.73 5.28 -30.62
N LYS A 218 9.16 4.07 -30.54
CA LYS A 218 8.55 3.39 -31.69
C LYS A 218 7.08 3.78 -31.88
N TYR A 219 6.34 3.95 -30.79
CA TYR A 219 4.88 4.09 -30.82
C TYR A 219 4.38 5.45 -30.29
N VAL A 220 5.03 6.01 -29.27
CA VAL A 220 4.54 7.27 -28.67
C VAL A 220 5.01 8.50 -29.44
N GLU A 221 6.30 8.59 -29.79
CA GLU A 221 6.86 9.73 -30.57
C GLU A 221 6.32 9.80 -31.99
N THR A 222 6.05 8.65 -32.59
CA THR A 222 5.53 8.50 -33.95
C THR A 222 4.01 8.56 -34.01
N ASN A 223 3.34 8.54 -32.84
CA ASN A 223 1.90 8.42 -32.71
C ASN A 223 1.30 7.22 -33.47
N THR A 224 2.04 6.10 -33.53
CA THR A 224 1.58 4.86 -34.15
C THR A 224 0.99 3.92 -33.10
N GLY A 225 -0.12 3.26 -33.41
CA GLY A 225 -0.70 2.22 -32.56
C GLY A 225 -0.04 0.86 -32.79
N PHE A 226 0.12 0.08 -31.73
CA PHE A 226 0.44 -1.34 -31.80
C PHE A 226 -0.82 -2.14 -32.20
N GLU A 227 -0.70 -2.96 -33.23
CA GLU A 227 -1.77 -3.86 -33.67
C GLU A 227 -1.62 -5.23 -33.02
N HIS A 228 -2.66 -5.71 -32.32
CA HIS A 228 -2.61 -7.00 -31.64
C HIS A 228 -2.70 -8.16 -32.65
N SER A 229 -1.56 -8.60 -33.18
CA SER A 229 -1.42 -9.80 -34.03
C SER A 229 -0.09 -10.51 -33.80
N ASP A 230 -0.05 -11.82 -34.04
CA ASP A 230 1.19 -12.62 -33.93
C ASP A 230 2.33 -12.05 -34.80
N ARG A 231 1.99 -11.54 -35.99
CA ARG A 231 2.96 -10.95 -36.93
C ARG A 231 3.56 -9.67 -36.38
N GLU A 232 2.72 -8.76 -35.88
CA GLU A 232 3.18 -7.49 -35.31
C GLU A 232 3.96 -7.72 -34.02
N PHE A 233 3.52 -8.65 -33.16
CA PHE A 233 4.25 -8.98 -31.93
C PHE A 233 5.62 -9.62 -32.22
N ALA A 234 5.72 -10.48 -33.23
CA ALA A 234 7.01 -11.01 -33.69
C ALA A 234 7.93 -9.90 -34.23
N ALA A 235 7.38 -8.93 -34.97
CA ALA A 235 8.13 -7.77 -35.45
C ALA A 235 8.61 -6.88 -34.29
N TYR A 236 7.74 -6.59 -33.32
CA TYR A 236 8.05 -5.88 -32.08
C TYR A 236 9.24 -6.51 -31.35
N LYS A 237 9.20 -7.82 -31.09
CA LYS A 237 10.28 -8.55 -30.41
C LYS A 237 11.60 -8.45 -31.18
N LYS A 238 11.56 -8.58 -32.50
CA LYS A 238 12.75 -8.46 -33.37
C LYS A 238 13.36 -7.06 -33.32
N GLU A 239 12.53 -6.02 -33.37
CA GLU A 239 12.98 -4.64 -33.33
C GLU A 239 13.51 -4.26 -31.94
N PHE A 240 12.81 -4.64 -30.87
CA PHE A 240 13.26 -4.42 -29.50
C PHE A 240 14.61 -5.10 -29.24
N ASN A 241 14.81 -6.34 -29.71
CA ASN A 241 16.09 -7.03 -29.56
C ASN A 241 17.26 -6.29 -30.24
N LYS A 242 17.03 -5.58 -31.35
CA LYS A 242 18.04 -4.69 -31.95
C LYS A 242 18.23 -3.42 -31.12
N PHE A 243 17.15 -2.88 -30.57
CA PHE A 243 17.18 -1.67 -29.75
C PHE A 243 17.98 -1.87 -28.45
N LYS A 244 17.94 -3.07 -27.84
CA LYS A 244 18.68 -3.42 -26.61
C LYS A 244 20.16 -3.04 -26.65
N ALA A 245 20.82 -3.13 -27.82
CA ALA A 245 22.23 -2.77 -27.98
C ALA A 245 22.52 -1.27 -27.70
N ARG A 246 21.49 -0.43 -27.58
CA ARG A 246 21.58 1.00 -27.28
C ARG A 246 21.28 1.32 -25.81
N CYS A 247 20.81 0.36 -25.04
CA CYS A 247 20.41 0.55 -23.65
C CYS A 247 21.61 0.40 -22.71
N SER A 248 21.56 1.10 -21.58
CA SER A 248 22.49 0.85 -20.49
C SER A 248 22.18 -0.49 -19.82
N GLN A 249 23.14 -1.05 -19.08
CA GLN A 249 22.90 -2.25 -18.30
C GLN A 249 21.83 -2.00 -17.22
N GLU A 250 21.84 -0.82 -16.58
CA GLU A 250 20.80 -0.42 -15.62
C GLU A 250 19.40 -0.45 -16.27
N ASP A 251 19.24 0.07 -17.49
CA ASP A 251 17.93 0.05 -18.17
C ASP A 251 17.43 -1.38 -18.50
N LEU A 252 18.33 -2.35 -18.61
CA LEU A 252 18.01 -3.75 -18.89
C LEU A 252 17.72 -4.56 -17.62
N ASP A 253 18.34 -4.17 -16.51
CA ASP A 253 18.25 -4.86 -15.22
C ASP A 253 17.08 -4.39 -14.37
N TYR A 254 16.50 -3.23 -14.69
CA TYR A 254 15.37 -2.66 -13.98
C TYR A 254 14.08 -2.74 -14.80
N ILE A 255 12.97 -2.95 -14.09
CA ILE A 255 11.59 -2.90 -14.59
C ILE A 255 10.88 -1.71 -13.95
N TYR A 256 9.87 -1.17 -14.65
CA TYR A 256 9.00 -0.15 -14.08
C TYR A 256 7.78 -0.78 -13.42
N ASP A 257 7.35 -0.15 -12.34
CA ASP A 257 6.08 -0.36 -11.67
C ASP A 257 5.43 1.00 -11.38
N PHE A 258 4.11 1.05 -11.39
CA PHE A 258 3.35 2.29 -11.43
C PHE A 258 2.27 2.26 -10.35
N ARG A 259 2.20 3.26 -9.49
CA ARG A 259 1.10 3.39 -8.52
C ARG A 259 0.30 4.65 -8.77
N GLY A 260 -0.98 4.47 -9.08
CA GLY A 260 -1.93 5.57 -9.12
C GLY A 260 -2.38 5.90 -7.70
N ASP A 261 -2.46 7.19 -7.38
CA ASP A 261 -3.11 7.65 -6.15
C ASP A 261 -3.81 8.97 -6.42
N SER A 262 -5.01 9.10 -5.87
CA SER A 262 -5.76 10.35 -5.89
C SER A 262 -5.31 11.28 -4.77
N ASN A 263 -4.40 10.85 -3.89
CA ASN A 263 -3.91 11.67 -2.79
C ASN A 263 -2.42 11.49 -2.53
N PHE A 264 -1.74 12.58 -2.23
CA PHE A 264 -0.36 12.55 -1.79
C PHE A 264 -0.27 12.85 -0.29
N LYS A 265 0.40 11.94 0.41
CA LYS A 265 0.60 11.97 1.87
C LYS A 265 2.09 11.77 2.16
N PRO A 266 2.59 12.24 3.31
CA PRO A 266 4.00 12.04 3.72
C PRO A 266 4.41 10.56 3.75
N ASN A 267 3.45 9.73 4.10
CA ASN A 267 3.56 8.28 4.14
C ASN A 267 3.57 7.64 2.73
N SER A 268 3.09 8.31 1.68
CA SER A 268 3.04 7.70 0.34
C SER A 268 4.45 7.43 -0.22
N PRO A 269 4.65 6.28 -0.87
CA PRO A 269 3.72 5.16 -1.01
C PRO A 269 3.91 4.16 0.13
N GLU A 270 2.85 3.88 0.90
CA GLU A 270 2.90 2.94 2.02
C GLU A 270 1.78 1.91 1.92
N SER A 271 2.01 0.79 2.60
CA SER A 271 1.06 -0.26 2.83
C SER A 271 -0.06 0.23 3.71
N ASN A 272 -1.19 -0.38 3.46
CA ASN A 272 -2.41 -0.16 4.18
C ASN A 272 -2.25 -0.66 5.64
N GLY A 273 -1.48 -1.74 5.85
CA GLY A 273 -1.07 -2.21 7.19
C GLY A 273 -0.24 -1.19 8.00
N MET A 274 0.70 -0.47 7.37
CA MET A 274 1.46 0.61 8.02
C MET A 274 0.56 1.80 8.37
N ILE A 275 -0.29 2.18 7.43
CA ILE A 275 -1.20 3.32 7.54
C ILE A 275 -2.26 3.11 8.61
N TRP A 276 -2.94 1.96 8.60
CA TRP A 276 -4.00 1.69 9.57
C TRP A 276 -3.45 1.56 10.96
N TYR A 277 -2.29 0.93 11.12
CA TYR A 277 -1.63 0.88 12.41
C TYR A 277 -1.31 2.28 12.93
N SER A 278 -0.71 3.16 12.11
CA SER A 278 -0.46 4.56 12.47
C SER A 278 -1.73 5.28 12.95
N SER A 279 -2.82 5.15 12.19
CA SER A 279 -4.12 5.72 12.55
C SER A 279 -4.64 5.14 13.86
N THR A 280 -4.56 3.82 14.04
CA THR A 280 -5.05 3.10 15.21
C THR A 280 -4.28 3.47 16.47
N ILE A 281 -2.94 3.46 16.45
CA ILE A 281 -2.14 3.82 17.62
C ILE A 281 -2.31 5.31 17.95
N THR A 282 -2.27 6.21 16.95
CA THR A 282 -2.43 7.66 17.20
C THR A 282 -3.83 8.02 17.70
N ASN A 283 -4.88 7.29 17.30
CA ASN A 283 -6.23 7.47 17.85
C ASN A 283 -6.35 7.03 19.31
N ASN A 284 -5.49 6.14 19.79
CA ASN A 284 -5.45 5.67 21.18
C ASN A 284 -4.43 6.42 22.05
N CYS A 285 -3.59 7.27 21.46
CA CYS A 285 -2.57 8.06 22.16
C CYS A 285 -2.96 9.54 22.28
N THR A 286 -2.43 10.20 23.30
CA THR A 286 -2.54 11.65 23.50
C THR A 286 -1.23 12.19 24.11
N ARG A 287 -1.02 13.50 24.06
CA ARG A 287 0.04 14.15 24.82
C ARG A 287 -0.48 14.60 26.19
N ASN A 288 0.31 14.39 27.24
CA ASN A 288 0.05 14.95 28.57
C ASN A 288 0.55 16.42 28.66
N LYS A 289 0.39 17.05 29.82
CA LYS A 289 0.82 18.45 30.04
C LYS A 289 2.33 18.65 29.90
N ASP A 290 3.11 17.61 30.13
CA ASP A 290 4.57 17.60 29.99
C ASP A 290 5.02 17.26 28.57
N GLY A 291 4.07 17.14 27.63
CA GLY A 291 4.34 16.82 26.23
C GLY A 291 4.63 15.35 25.95
N GLN A 292 4.59 14.47 26.95
CA GLN A 292 4.84 13.03 26.76
C GLN A 292 3.64 12.33 26.12
N TYR A 293 3.93 11.33 25.29
CA TYR A 293 2.91 10.48 24.69
C TYR A 293 2.44 9.42 25.68
N VAL A 294 1.14 9.43 25.94
CA VAL A 294 0.48 8.50 26.87
C VAL A 294 -0.77 7.92 26.22
N LEU A 295 -1.21 6.76 26.72
CA LEU A 295 -2.49 6.18 26.33
C LEU A 295 -3.66 7.04 26.80
N LYS A 296 -4.70 7.13 25.98
CA LYS A 296 -5.99 7.66 26.41
C LYS A 296 -6.63 6.71 27.43
N ALA A 297 -7.39 7.26 28.39
CA ALA A 297 -8.05 6.46 29.43
C ALA A 297 -8.91 5.31 28.87
N ALA A 298 -9.61 5.54 27.75
CA ALA A 298 -10.45 4.52 27.09
C ALA A 298 -9.65 3.37 26.41
N ALA A 299 -8.33 3.53 26.25
CA ALA A 299 -7.44 2.52 25.68
C ALA A 299 -6.70 1.71 26.77
N VAL A 300 -6.80 2.13 28.04
CA VAL A 300 -6.17 1.42 29.17
C VAL A 300 -6.82 0.04 29.30
N GLY A 301 -6.00 -1.02 29.31
CA GLY A 301 -6.46 -2.41 29.34
C GLY A 301 -6.68 -3.05 27.97
N LYS A 302 -6.65 -2.29 26.87
CA LYS A 302 -6.62 -2.83 25.50
C LYS A 302 -5.21 -3.20 25.02
N VAL A 303 -4.18 -2.88 25.81
CA VAL A 303 -2.78 -3.08 25.47
C VAL A 303 -2.04 -3.77 26.61
N THR A 304 -1.07 -4.60 26.24
CA THR A 304 -0.16 -5.26 27.19
C THR A 304 0.94 -4.32 27.68
N ASP A 305 1.32 -3.33 26.87
CA ASP A 305 2.39 -2.39 27.14
C ASP A 305 1.85 -0.97 27.41
N PRO A 306 1.88 -0.48 28.66
CA PRO A 306 1.38 0.86 28.99
C PRO A 306 2.20 2.00 28.36
N ASP A 307 3.45 1.73 27.97
CA ASP A 307 4.38 2.71 27.38
C ASP A 307 4.34 2.72 25.84
N ILE A 308 3.41 1.98 25.22
CA ILE A 308 3.38 1.78 23.77
C ILE A 308 3.30 3.10 22.98
N CYS A 309 2.56 4.10 23.47
CA CYS A 309 2.48 5.41 22.81
C CYS A 309 3.84 6.13 22.77
N GLN A 310 4.59 6.03 23.86
CA GLN A 310 5.93 6.61 23.99
C GLN A 310 6.94 5.88 23.09
N LYS A 311 6.85 4.54 23.02
CA LYS A 311 7.70 3.72 22.15
C LYS A 311 7.41 3.98 20.68
N TYR A 312 6.13 4.01 20.29
CA TYR A 312 5.70 4.38 18.93
C TYR A 312 6.24 5.75 18.54
N ALA A 313 6.02 6.78 19.36
CA ALA A 313 6.47 8.14 19.04
C ALA A 313 8.00 8.29 18.99
N SER A 314 8.75 7.34 19.57
CA SER A 314 10.21 7.30 19.48
C SER A 314 10.71 6.59 18.23
N ALA A 315 9.97 5.59 17.74
CA ALA A 315 10.33 4.77 16.57
C ALA A 315 9.12 4.49 15.63
N PRO A 316 8.48 5.53 15.07
CA PRO A 316 7.22 5.36 14.34
C PRO A 316 7.37 4.53 13.07
N PHE A 317 8.47 4.66 12.33
CA PHE A 317 8.70 3.84 11.14
C PHE A 317 8.85 2.36 11.50
N ALA A 318 9.66 2.04 12.51
CA ALA A 318 9.88 0.66 12.97
C ALA A 318 8.58 -0.01 13.39
N TYR A 319 7.74 0.69 14.17
CA TYR A 319 6.45 0.15 14.61
C TYR A 319 5.48 -0.06 13.44
N ARG A 320 5.39 0.88 12.50
CA ARG A 320 4.55 0.71 11.29
C ARG A 320 5.05 -0.43 10.42
N TRP A 321 6.37 -0.52 10.19
CA TRP A 321 6.99 -1.60 9.42
C TRP A 321 6.71 -2.96 10.06
N THR A 322 6.88 -3.07 11.38
CA THR A 322 6.58 -4.30 12.11
C THR A 322 5.09 -4.62 12.11
N ALA A 323 4.19 -3.63 12.12
CA ALA A 323 2.76 -3.87 11.97
C ALA A 323 2.42 -4.49 10.61
N ALA A 324 3.05 -4.04 9.53
CA ALA A 324 2.90 -4.69 8.22
C ALA A 324 3.42 -6.14 8.26
N ARG A 325 4.56 -6.39 8.92
CA ARG A 325 5.08 -7.75 9.13
C ARG A 325 4.13 -8.63 9.93
N ALA A 326 3.50 -8.08 10.96
CA ALA A 326 2.55 -8.77 11.83
C ALA A 326 1.30 -9.19 11.08
N GLY A 327 0.76 -8.31 10.22
CA GLY A 327 -0.31 -8.68 9.30
C GLY A 327 0.12 -9.81 8.34
N LEU A 328 1.27 -9.68 7.67
CA LEU A 328 1.76 -10.70 6.73
C LEU A 328 1.94 -12.05 7.42
N ALA A 329 2.52 -12.05 8.61
CA ALA A 329 2.76 -13.26 9.37
C ALA A 329 1.46 -13.99 9.73
N THR A 330 0.39 -13.24 10.04
CA THR A 330 -0.93 -13.83 10.27
C THR A 330 -1.41 -14.62 9.06
N TRP A 331 -1.19 -14.12 7.85
CA TRP A 331 -1.51 -14.83 6.62
C TRP A 331 -0.59 -16.04 6.40
N MET A 332 0.72 -15.86 6.54
CA MET A 332 1.72 -16.85 6.12
C MET A 332 1.95 -17.99 7.10
N LEU A 333 1.72 -17.75 8.40
CA LEU A 333 2.23 -18.61 9.48
C LEU A 333 1.10 -19.24 10.31
N ARG A 334 -0.16 -19.03 9.94
CA ARG A 334 -1.35 -19.65 10.56
C ARG A 334 -1.27 -21.18 10.54
N ASP A 335 -1.94 -21.81 11.51
CA ASP A 335 -2.10 -23.27 11.54
C ASP A 335 -2.86 -23.79 10.32
N GLN A 336 -2.47 -24.96 9.81
CA GLN A 336 -3.04 -25.55 8.59
C GLN A 336 -4.54 -25.86 8.69
N LYS A 337 -5.06 -26.04 9.90
CA LYS A 337 -6.51 -26.26 10.08
C LYS A 337 -7.38 -25.09 9.61
N HIS A 338 -6.78 -23.91 9.40
CA HIS A 338 -7.46 -22.70 8.92
C HIS A 338 -7.28 -22.47 7.41
N ASP A 339 -6.61 -23.37 6.69
CA ASP A 339 -6.29 -23.17 5.27
C ASP A 339 -7.52 -23.10 4.37
N GLU A 340 -8.58 -23.85 4.68
CA GLU A 340 -9.86 -23.77 3.97
C GLU A 340 -10.46 -22.36 4.00
N VAL A 341 -10.51 -21.74 5.19
CA VAL A 341 -11.03 -20.37 5.34
C VAL A 341 -10.17 -19.37 4.58
N PHE A 342 -8.85 -19.45 4.75
CA PHE A 342 -7.95 -18.45 4.18
C PHE A 342 -7.82 -18.52 2.66
N SER A 343 -7.99 -19.71 2.08
CA SER A 343 -8.00 -19.92 0.63
C SER A 343 -9.35 -19.60 -0.03
N THR A 344 -10.43 -19.48 0.74
CA THR A 344 -11.76 -19.18 0.23
C THR A 344 -11.94 -17.67 0.06
N GLU A 345 -11.96 -17.19 -1.19
CA GLU A 345 -11.95 -15.76 -1.53
C GLU A 345 -13.06 -14.96 -0.84
N ASP A 346 -14.29 -15.46 -0.84
CA ASP A 346 -15.48 -14.76 -0.33
C ASP A 346 -15.70 -14.89 1.19
N GLN A 347 -14.88 -15.68 1.88
CA GLN A 347 -14.99 -15.90 3.31
C GLN A 347 -14.26 -14.78 4.06
N PRO A 348 -14.95 -13.96 4.88
CA PRO A 348 -14.30 -12.86 5.58
C PRO A 348 -13.27 -13.34 6.59
N VAL A 349 -12.09 -12.70 6.57
CA VAL A 349 -11.04 -12.84 7.58
C VAL A 349 -10.68 -11.46 8.09
N TYR A 350 -10.85 -11.23 9.39
CA TYR A 350 -10.53 -9.94 10.00
C TYR A 350 -9.23 -10.01 10.77
N ILE A 351 -8.25 -9.21 10.38
CA ILE A 351 -7.00 -9.02 11.11
C ILE A 351 -7.26 -8.10 12.30
N VAL A 352 -6.90 -8.58 13.48
CA VAL A 352 -7.06 -7.85 14.75
C VAL A 352 -5.66 -7.44 15.22
N PRO A 353 -5.27 -6.17 15.06
CA PRO A 353 -3.94 -5.71 15.41
C PRO A 353 -3.72 -5.79 16.92
N ASN A 354 -2.54 -6.26 17.32
CA ASN A 354 -1.99 -5.92 18.62
C ASN A 354 -1.41 -4.50 18.51
N LEU A 355 -1.71 -3.62 19.48
CA LEU A 355 -1.06 -2.30 19.54
C LEU A 355 0.46 -2.41 19.77
N ASP A 356 0.97 -3.57 20.21
CA ASP A 356 2.39 -3.90 20.23
C ASP A 356 2.76 -4.94 19.14
N PRO A 357 3.00 -4.53 17.88
CA PRO A 357 3.36 -5.43 16.79
C PRO A 357 4.75 -6.05 16.96
N MET A 358 5.58 -5.55 17.88
CA MET A 358 6.91 -6.11 18.13
C MET A 358 6.85 -7.49 18.80
N ALA A 359 5.72 -7.83 19.43
CA ALA A 359 5.54 -9.09 20.15
C ALA A 359 5.30 -10.31 19.23
N GLY A 360 4.85 -10.10 17.99
CA GLY A 360 4.57 -11.19 17.06
C GLY A 360 3.46 -10.89 16.05
N PRO A 361 2.94 -11.94 15.38
CA PRO A 361 1.85 -11.83 14.43
C PRO A 361 0.58 -11.27 15.05
N PHE A 362 -0.29 -10.72 14.21
CA PHE A 362 -1.62 -10.28 14.64
C PHE A 362 -2.57 -11.46 14.82
N ALA A 363 -3.57 -11.26 15.65
CA ALA A 363 -4.68 -12.21 15.76
C ALA A 363 -5.63 -12.05 14.58
N PHE A 364 -6.55 -12.99 14.42
CA PHE A 364 -7.59 -12.91 13.39
C PHE A 364 -8.94 -13.43 13.88
N LYS A 365 -10.01 -13.01 13.21
CA LYS A 365 -11.39 -13.52 13.35
C LYS A 365 -11.84 -14.06 12.00
N MET A 366 -12.72 -15.06 12.03
CA MET A 366 -13.30 -15.69 10.85
C MET A 366 -14.82 -15.70 10.99
N PRO A 367 -15.48 -14.53 10.93
CA PRO A 367 -16.92 -14.46 11.11
C PRO A 367 -17.62 -15.28 10.03
N VAL A 368 -18.73 -15.93 10.39
CA VAL A 368 -19.52 -16.69 9.41
C VAL A 368 -20.00 -15.75 8.31
N LYS A 369 -19.73 -16.12 7.06
CA LYS A 369 -20.26 -15.43 5.88
C LYS A 369 -21.79 -15.43 5.96
N GLY A 370 -22.40 -14.25 5.94
CA GLY A 370 -23.84 -14.11 5.88
C GLY A 370 -24.33 -14.43 4.49
N GLU A 371 -24.79 -15.65 4.24
CA GLU A 371 -25.68 -15.93 3.11
C GLU A 371 -27.11 -15.96 3.62
N PHE A 372 -27.79 -14.81 3.50
CA PHE A 372 -29.24 -14.79 3.50
C PHE A 372 -29.69 -14.95 2.05
N TYR A 373 -30.24 -16.10 1.70
CA TYR A 373 -31.06 -16.20 0.50
C TYR A 373 -32.36 -16.92 0.82
N GLU A 374 -33.27 -16.15 1.39
CA GLU A 374 -34.68 -16.21 1.01
C GLU A 374 -35.13 -14.76 0.87
N GLU A 375 -35.73 -14.42 -0.27
CA GLU A 375 -36.22 -13.07 -0.56
C GLU A 375 -37.13 -12.58 0.58
N GLU A 376 -36.95 -11.32 1.00
CA GLU A 376 -37.94 -10.66 1.84
C GLU A 376 -39.28 -10.68 1.11
N LEU A 377 -40.38 -10.91 1.84
CA LEU A 377 -41.70 -10.91 1.22
C LEU A 377 -42.02 -9.51 0.69
N TYR A 378 -42.18 -9.39 -0.61
CA TYR A 378 -42.57 -8.15 -1.25
C TYR A 378 -44.07 -7.94 -1.15
N LYS A 379 -44.50 -6.68 -1.08
CA LYS A 379 -45.91 -6.31 -1.15
C LYS A 379 -46.24 -5.68 -2.49
N ASN A 380 -47.37 -6.05 -3.06
CA ASN A 380 -47.92 -5.37 -4.23
C ASN A 380 -48.46 -3.97 -3.85
N ASP A 381 -48.91 -3.19 -4.85
CA ASP A 381 -49.49 -1.85 -4.68
C ASP A 381 -50.75 -1.81 -3.77
N LYS A 382 -51.34 -2.98 -3.46
CA LYS A 382 -52.49 -3.14 -2.57
C LYS A 382 -52.10 -3.53 -1.15
N GLY A 383 -50.79 -3.70 -0.87
CA GLY A 383 -50.26 -4.06 0.44
C GLY A 383 -50.31 -5.56 0.75
N GLU A 384 -50.61 -6.40 -0.23
CA GLU A 384 -50.67 -7.86 -0.10
C GLU A 384 -49.29 -8.47 -0.38
N PHE A 385 -48.89 -9.47 0.41
CA PHE A 385 -47.62 -10.16 0.19
C PHE A 385 -47.70 -11.03 -1.07
N ILE A 386 -46.68 -10.94 -1.91
CA ILE A 386 -46.58 -11.66 -3.17
C ILE A 386 -45.28 -12.47 -3.25
N GLN A 387 -45.30 -13.53 -4.03
CA GLN A 387 -44.14 -14.36 -4.37
C GLN A 387 -44.10 -14.56 -5.88
N TRP A 388 -42.90 -14.50 -6.47
CA TRP A 388 -42.69 -14.83 -7.87
C TRP A 388 -42.75 -16.34 -8.08
N ASP A 389 -43.63 -16.80 -8.97
CA ASP A 389 -43.71 -18.21 -9.34
C ASP A 389 -42.83 -18.46 -10.57
N ASN A 390 -41.70 -19.15 -10.38
CA ASN A 390 -40.74 -19.47 -11.44
C ASN A 390 -41.29 -20.43 -12.51
N VAL A 391 -42.41 -21.12 -12.24
CA VAL A 391 -43.05 -22.06 -13.18
C VAL A 391 -44.00 -21.30 -14.12
N THR A 392 -44.74 -20.33 -13.60
CA THR A 392 -45.70 -19.55 -14.39
C THR A 392 -45.13 -18.24 -14.91
N GLY A 393 -44.09 -17.70 -14.27
CA GLY A 393 -43.52 -16.38 -14.57
C GLY A 393 -44.42 -15.23 -14.12
N GLU A 394 -45.28 -15.44 -13.11
CA GLU A 394 -46.24 -14.45 -12.61
C GLU A 394 -46.10 -14.23 -11.09
N GLU A 395 -46.55 -13.06 -10.62
CA GLU A 395 -46.65 -12.76 -9.20
C GLU A 395 -47.90 -13.41 -8.59
N LYS A 396 -47.71 -14.25 -7.57
CA LYS A 396 -48.80 -14.89 -6.81
C LYS A 396 -48.99 -14.21 -5.46
N VAL A 397 -50.21 -13.80 -5.15
CA VAL A 397 -50.58 -13.34 -3.79
C VAL A 397 -50.50 -14.52 -2.81
N MET A 398 -49.73 -14.34 -1.75
CA MET A 398 -49.57 -15.32 -0.69
C MET A 398 -50.76 -15.31 0.25
N THR A 399 -51.18 -16.49 0.69
CA THR A 399 -52.14 -16.64 1.78
C THR A 399 -51.51 -16.26 3.13
N ASN A 400 -52.34 -15.92 4.12
CA ASN A 400 -51.85 -15.62 5.47
C ASN A 400 -51.06 -16.78 6.10
N GLU A 401 -51.42 -18.03 5.77
CA GLU A 401 -50.70 -19.22 6.24
C GLU A 401 -49.31 -19.32 5.59
N GLU A 402 -49.20 -19.10 4.27
CA GLU A 402 -47.92 -19.07 3.54
C GLU A 402 -47.01 -17.93 4.06
N VAL A 403 -47.56 -16.74 4.31
CA VAL A 403 -46.81 -15.61 4.91
C VAL A 403 -46.29 -15.97 6.30
N THR A 404 -47.14 -16.55 7.15
CA THR A 404 -46.76 -16.94 8.52
C THR A 404 -45.68 -18.03 8.51
N ALA A 405 -45.79 -19.01 7.63
CA ALA A 405 -44.80 -20.08 7.49
C ALA A 405 -43.44 -19.54 6.99
N HIS A 406 -43.44 -18.64 6.00
CA HIS A 406 -42.23 -17.99 5.51
C HIS A 406 -41.56 -17.16 6.61
N GLN A 407 -42.33 -16.36 7.34
CA GLN A 407 -41.81 -15.57 8.47
C GLN A 407 -41.26 -16.44 9.61
N ALA A 408 -41.89 -17.57 9.92
CA ALA A 408 -41.39 -18.51 10.93
C ALA A 408 -40.07 -19.16 10.49
N LYS A 409 -39.96 -19.56 9.21
CA LYS A 409 -38.73 -20.10 8.63
C LYS A 409 -37.60 -19.07 8.67
N GLN A 410 -37.89 -17.82 8.31
CA GLN A 410 -36.96 -16.69 8.43
C GLN A 410 -36.47 -16.49 9.86
N ALA A 411 -37.38 -16.53 10.85
CA ALA A 411 -37.03 -16.39 12.26
C ALA A 411 -36.13 -17.54 12.75
N GLN A 412 -36.38 -18.78 12.30
CA GLN A 412 -35.53 -19.93 12.62
C GLN A 412 -34.13 -19.80 12.00
N LEU A 413 -34.05 -19.50 10.70
CA LEU A 413 -32.77 -19.31 9.99
C LEU A 413 -31.96 -18.18 10.63
N LYS A 414 -32.62 -17.09 11.01
CA LYS A 414 -32.00 -15.98 11.76
C LYS A 414 -31.45 -16.45 13.10
N ALA A 415 -32.21 -17.23 13.88
CA ALA A 415 -31.74 -17.73 15.17
C ALA A 415 -30.54 -18.70 15.03
N GLU A 416 -30.54 -19.58 14.02
CA GLU A 416 -29.42 -20.47 13.71
C GLU A 416 -28.18 -19.69 13.26
N PHE A 417 -28.36 -18.64 12.45
CA PHE A 417 -27.28 -17.74 12.05
C PHE A 417 -26.73 -16.96 13.25
N ASP A 418 -27.58 -16.35 14.08
CA ASP A 418 -27.17 -15.60 15.26
C ASP A 418 -26.40 -16.50 16.25
N ALA A 419 -26.79 -17.78 16.39
CA ALA A 419 -26.05 -18.77 17.16
C ALA A 419 -24.67 -19.11 16.55
N LYS A 420 -24.58 -19.24 15.22
CA LYS A 420 -23.30 -19.43 14.50
C LYS A 420 -22.40 -18.19 14.59
N VAL A 421 -22.96 -16.98 14.53
CA VAL A 421 -22.25 -15.71 14.70
C VAL A 421 -21.72 -15.56 16.12
N ALA A 422 -22.53 -15.89 17.13
CA ALA A 422 -22.10 -15.88 18.53
C ALA A 422 -20.90 -16.81 18.79
N GLY A 423 -20.75 -17.89 18.01
CA GLY A 423 -19.62 -18.81 18.07
C GLY A 423 -18.41 -18.48 17.18
N SER A 424 -18.55 -17.64 16.15
CA SER A 424 -17.51 -17.43 15.10
C SER A 424 -16.69 -16.14 15.23
N ASN A 425 -17.05 -15.24 16.15
CA ASN A 425 -16.27 -14.03 16.46
C ASN A 425 -15.09 -14.27 17.42
N GLY A 426 -14.68 -15.52 17.61
CA GLY A 426 -13.54 -15.90 18.43
C GLY A 426 -12.25 -15.26 17.92
N LEU A 427 -11.39 -14.82 18.85
CA LEU A 427 -10.06 -14.33 18.53
C LEU A 427 -9.10 -15.52 18.40
N HIS A 428 -8.51 -15.71 17.23
CA HIS A 428 -7.57 -16.79 16.94
C HIS A 428 -6.12 -16.31 16.94
N MET A 429 -5.24 -17.10 17.58
CA MET A 429 -3.79 -16.88 17.66
C MET A 429 -3.04 -18.21 17.51
N GLU A 430 -3.47 -19.01 16.54
CA GLU A 430 -2.96 -20.37 16.34
C GLU A 430 -2.08 -20.40 15.10
N PHE A 431 -0.78 -20.59 15.32
CA PHE A 431 0.26 -20.58 14.30
C PHE A 431 0.95 -21.94 14.22
N VAL A 432 1.64 -22.20 13.09
CA VAL A 432 2.34 -23.47 12.85
C VAL A 432 3.27 -23.79 14.04
N LYS A 433 3.10 -24.96 14.66
CA LYS A 433 3.83 -25.35 15.88
C LYS A 433 5.35 -25.26 15.77
N THR A 434 5.90 -25.65 14.61
CA THR A 434 7.35 -25.57 14.36
C THR A 434 7.83 -24.12 14.32
N TRP A 435 7.00 -23.21 13.81
CA TRP A 435 7.27 -21.78 13.83
C TRP A 435 7.21 -21.23 15.25
N GLU A 436 6.15 -21.53 15.99
CA GLU A 436 5.96 -21.10 17.39
C GLU A 436 7.16 -21.48 18.28
N SER A 437 7.68 -22.70 18.12
CA SER A 437 8.86 -23.17 18.88
C SER A 437 10.14 -22.33 18.66
N GLN A 438 10.20 -21.55 17.58
CA GLN A 438 11.35 -20.73 17.19
C GLN A 438 10.97 -19.26 16.97
N ARG A 439 9.79 -18.83 17.45
CA ARG A 439 9.21 -17.51 17.18
C ARG A 439 10.20 -16.38 17.41
N ASP A 440 10.89 -16.36 18.56
CA ASP A 440 11.79 -15.27 18.94
C ASP A 440 12.95 -15.07 17.95
N VAL A 441 13.35 -16.15 17.27
CA VAL A 441 14.40 -16.11 16.23
C VAL A 441 13.80 -15.79 14.87
N PHE A 442 12.72 -16.47 14.50
CA PHE A 442 12.08 -16.32 13.18
C PHE A 442 11.48 -14.93 12.98
N TRP A 443 10.90 -14.34 14.03
CA TRP A 443 10.28 -13.02 13.98
C TRP A 443 11.24 -11.91 13.53
N LYS A 444 12.53 -12.07 13.87
CA LYS A 444 13.59 -11.12 13.53
C LYS A 444 14.13 -11.29 12.12
N ARG A 445 13.86 -12.41 11.43
CA ARG A 445 14.42 -12.67 10.11
C ARG A 445 13.63 -11.94 9.01
N PRO A 446 14.27 -11.54 7.90
CA PRO A 446 13.57 -10.93 6.76
C PRO A 446 12.52 -11.83 6.10
N ASP A 447 12.60 -13.14 6.31
CA ASP A 447 11.65 -14.13 5.80
C ASP A 447 10.61 -14.56 6.84
N LEU A 448 10.62 -13.99 8.06
CA LEU A 448 9.74 -14.38 9.16
C LEU A 448 9.83 -15.88 9.53
N GLY A 449 10.92 -16.57 9.16
CA GLY A 449 11.06 -18.03 9.29
C GLY A 449 10.38 -18.85 8.18
N PHE A 450 9.73 -18.20 7.22
CA PHE A 450 8.99 -18.85 6.14
C PHE A 450 9.85 -19.79 5.29
N ASN A 451 11.10 -19.43 4.98
CA ASN A 451 11.98 -20.32 4.22
C ASN A 451 12.34 -21.57 5.01
N SER A 452 12.43 -21.47 6.35
CA SER A 452 12.70 -22.62 7.21
C SER A 452 11.52 -23.58 7.28
N LEU A 453 10.28 -23.06 7.25
CA LEU A 453 9.05 -23.87 7.24
C LEU A 453 8.85 -24.60 5.91
N THR A 454 9.06 -23.90 4.80
CA THR A 454 8.81 -24.41 3.45
C THR A 454 10.00 -25.16 2.85
N GLY A 455 11.19 -24.96 3.41
CA GLY A 455 12.44 -25.44 2.83
C GLY A 455 12.87 -24.69 1.56
N LEU A 456 12.35 -23.49 1.28
CA LEU A 456 12.86 -22.65 0.19
C LEU A 456 14.36 -22.36 0.36
N GLY A 457 15.10 -22.33 -0.74
CA GLY A 457 16.57 -22.28 -0.74
C GLY A 457 17.28 -23.60 -0.44
N SER A 458 16.53 -24.70 -0.26
CA SER A 458 17.09 -26.02 0.07
C SER A 458 16.75 -27.10 -0.97
N LYS A 459 17.30 -28.32 -0.80
CA LYS A 459 16.94 -29.46 -1.65
C LYS A 459 15.54 -30.00 -1.35
N THR A 460 15.07 -29.89 -0.11
CA THR A 460 13.83 -30.47 0.44
C THR A 460 12.67 -29.47 0.44
N THR A 461 12.65 -28.51 -0.48
CA THR A 461 11.57 -27.52 -0.61
C THR A 461 10.22 -28.19 -0.88
N ASP A 462 9.22 -27.86 -0.06
CA ASP A 462 7.82 -28.08 -0.36
C ASP A 462 7.28 -26.89 -1.17
N LYS A 463 7.32 -27.03 -2.50
CA LYS A 463 6.88 -25.98 -3.42
C LYS A 463 5.37 -25.73 -3.34
N GLY A 464 4.59 -26.77 -3.07
CA GLY A 464 3.13 -26.67 -2.99
C GLY A 464 2.74 -25.86 -1.77
N PHE A 465 3.30 -26.20 -0.61
CA PHE A 465 3.08 -25.45 0.62
C PHE A 465 3.60 -24.01 0.54
N ALA A 466 4.78 -23.80 -0.05
CA ALA A 466 5.32 -22.45 -0.26
C ALA A 466 4.40 -21.60 -1.15
N TYR A 467 3.96 -22.16 -2.27
CA TYR A 467 3.06 -21.48 -3.19
C TYR A 467 1.72 -21.15 -2.53
N GLU A 468 1.06 -22.13 -1.91
CA GLU A 468 -0.24 -21.96 -1.25
C GLU A 468 -0.24 -20.79 -0.27
N ARG A 469 0.79 -20.70 0.59
CA ARG A 469 0.88 -19.61 1.57
C ARG A 469 1.04 -18.25 0.92
N ILE A 470 1.91 -18.13 -0.09
CA ILE A 470 2.14 -16.86 -0.80
C ILE A 470 0.87 -16.47 -1.57
N ARG A 471 0.29 -17.41 -2.32
CA ARG A 471 -0.96 -17.28 -3.06
C ARG A 471 -2.06 -16.76 -2.17
N ASP A 472 -2.28 -17.37 -1.00
CA ASP A 472 -3.35 -16.94 -0.08
C ASP A 472 -3.11 -15.51 0.46
N ALA A 473 -1.86 -15.15 0.76
CA ALA A 473 -1.55 -13.80 1.21
C ALA A 473 -1.73 -12.75 0.10
N VAL A 474 -1.42 -13.11 -1.15
CA VAL A 474 -1.60 -12.27 -2.34
C VAL A 474 -3.07 -12.15 -2.72
N ASN A 475 -3.80 -13.26 -2.89
CA ASN A 475 -5.23 -13.25 -3.20
C ASN A 475 -6.02 -12.39 -2.21
N ARG A 476 -5.64 -12.40 -0.94
CA ARG A 476 -6.31 -11.64 0.12
C ARG A 476 -5.87 -10.19 0.21
N HIS A 477 -4.71 -9.85 -0.36
CA HIS A 477 -4.40 -8.48 -0.72
C HIS A 477 -5.37 -8.00 -1.80
N THR A 478 -5.45 -8.73 -2.91
CA THR A 478 -6.17 -8.30 -4.11
C THR A 478 -7.68 -8.31 -3.90
N ASP A 479 -8.21 -9.33 -3.22
CA ASP A 479 -9.62 -9.40 -2.79
C ASP A 479 -9.83 -8.76 -1.41
N TRP A 480 -9.44 -7.49 -1.37
CA TRP A 480 -9.57 -6.54 -0.27
C TRP A 480 -10.99 -6.42 0.35
N TYR A 481 -12.05 -6.94 -0.27
CA TYR A 481 -13.41 -6.95 0.28
C TYR A 481 -13.67 -8.08 1.28
N ALA A 482 -12.87 -9.14 1.24
CA ALA A 482 -12.98 -10.27 2.16
C ALA A 482 -11.89 -10.25 3.27
N SER A 483 -11.08 -9.19 3.30
CA SER A 483 -10.06 -8.94 4.32
C SER A 483 -10.39 -7.66 5.11
N GLY A 484 -10.65 -7.74 6.42
CA GLY A 484 -11.03 -6.58 7.26
C GLY A 484 -10.09 -6.27 8.42
N TYR A 485 -9.86 -4.99 8.75
CA TYR A 485 -9.08 -4.54 9.90
C TYR A 485 -10.02 -4.19 11.04
N ASP A 486 -9.96 -4.96 12.13
CA ASP A 486 -10.74 -4.71 13.33
C ASP A 486 -9.85 -4.13 14.42
N ASP A 487 -9.77 -2.80 14.47
CA ASP A 487 -9.00 -2.08 15.50
C ASP A 487 -9.68 -2.03 16.88
N GLY A 488 -10.78 -2.77 17.06
CA GLY A 488 -11.59 -2.76 18.28
C GLY A 488 -12.34 -1.43 18.48
N SER A 489 -12.48 -0.64 17.41
CA SER A 489 -13.45 0.46 17.32
C SER A 489 -14.73 -0.03 16.64
N GLU A 490 -15.84 0.67 16.84
CA GLU A 490 -17.16 0.29 16.30
C GLU A 490 -17.21 0.21 14.76
N LYS A 491 -16.16 0.66 14.05
CA LYS A 491 -16.07 0.62 12.59
C LYS A 491 -14.92 -0.29 12.14
N LEU A 492 -15.28 -1.42 11.54
CA LEU A 492 -14.36 -2.21 10.74
C LEU A 492 -13.85 -1.38 9.56
N ARG A 493 -12.57 -1.51 9.25
CA ARG A 493 -12.01 -0.95 8.02
C ARG A 493 -11.84 -2.08 7.04
N ASP A 494 -12.41 -1.94 5.86
CA ASP A 494 -12.16 -2.89 4.80
C ASP A 494 -10.66 -2.84 4.42
N GLN A 495 -10.18 -3.89 3.74
CA GLN A 495 -8.86 -3.98 3.10
C GLN A 495 -7.67 -4.38 4.02
N ALA A 496 -7.89 -4.90 5.23
CA ALA A 496 -6.97 -5.10 6.38
C ALA A 496 -5.47 -5.25 6.21
N TYR A 497 -5.07 -5.89 5.13
CA TYR A 497 -3.71 -6.21 4.82
C TYR A 497 -3.52 -6.01 3.32
N SER A 498 -3.14 -4.80 2.92
CA SER A 498 -2.60 -4.57 1.58
C SER A 498 -1.15 -4.08 1.72
N PRO A 499 -0.17 -4.97 1.50
CA PRO A 499 1.25 -4.64 1.45
C PRO A 499 1.55 -3.42 0.55
N PHE A 500 0.99 -3.32 -0.65
CA PHE A 500 1.22 -2.15 -1.53
C PHE A 500 0.12 -1.94 -2.60
N VAL A 501 -1.04 -1.36 -2.23
CA VAL A 501 -2.21 -1.17 -3.13
C VAL A 501 -1.90 -0.38 -4.40
N ALA A 502 -2.66 -0.68 -5.47
CA ALA A 502 -2.82 0.13 -6.69
C ALA A 502 -1.53 0.30 -7.50
N SER A 503 -0.57 -0.61 -7.28
CA SER A 503 0.69 -0.69 -8.00
C SER A 503 0.59 -1.72 -9.11
N SER A 504 1.03 -1.39 -10.32
CA SER A 504 1.01 -2.28 -11.46
C SER A 504 2.19 -2.03 -12.37
N TYR A 505 2.78 -3.11 -12.90
CA TYR A 505 3.78 -3.00 -13.96
C TYR A 505 3.12 -2.73 -15.33
N GLU A 506 1.79 -2.69 -15.39
CA GLU A 506 0.98 -2.20 -16.49
C GLU A 506 0.30 -0.88 -16.08
N MET A 507 0.80 0.26 -16.59
CA MET A 507 0.35 1.58 -16.13
C MET A 507 -1.17 1.80 -16.25
N SER A 508 -1.87 1.16 -17.21
CA SER A 508 -3.32 1.35 -17.38
C SER A 508 -4.14 0.81 -16.21
N ALA A 509 -3.71 -0.30 -15.60
CA ALA A 509 -4.34 -0.86 -14.41
C ALA A 509 -4.23 0.09 -13.20
N SER A 510 -3.15 0.85 -13.11
CA SER A 510 -2.96 1.84 -12.05
C SER A 510 -3.55 3.22 -12.35
N ASP A 511 -3.79 3.54 -13.62
CA ASP A 511 -4.24 4.86 -14.05
C ASP A 511 -5.61 5.25 -13.49
N GLY A 512 -6.50 4.29 -13.27
CA GLY A 512 -7.81 4.52 -12.67
C GLY A 512 -7.72 5.15 -11.27
N PHE A 513 -6.74 4.74 -10.47
CA PHE A 513 -6.54 5.20 -9.09
C PHE A 513 -5.99 6.63 -8.98
N THR A 514 -5.55 7.23 -10.09
CA THR A 514 -5.10 8.62 -10.14
C THR A 514 -6.26 9.61 -9.98
N SER A 515 -7.50 9.17 -10.19
CA SER A 515 -8.71 9.99 -10.11
C SER A 515 -9.34 9.95 -8.71
N PRO A 516 -9.81 11.09 -8.17
CA PRO A 516 -10.55 11.15 -6.90
C PRO A 516 -11.73 10.18 -6.82
N GLY A 517 -11.94 9.58 -5.65
CA GLY A 517 -13.13 8.78 -5.34
C GLY A 517 -13.07 7.29 -5.68
N VAL A 518 -11.99 6.79 -6.32
CA VAL A 518 -11.86 5.36 -6.65
C VAL A 518 -11.45 4.53 -5.42
N THR A 519 -10.37 4.91 -4.71
CA THR A 519 -9.85 4.16 -3.54
C THR A 519 -9.92 4.94 -2.24
N VAL A 520 -9.82 6.26 -2.30
CA VAL A 520 -9.86 7.14 -1.14
C VAL A 520 -10.84 8.24 -1.44
N ASN A 521 -11.71 8.53 -0.47
CA ASN A 521 -12.57 9.71 -0.50
C ASN A 521 -11.70 10.97 -0.48
N SER A 522 -11.36 11.48 -1.66
CA SER A 522 -10.82 12.81 -1.86
C SER A 522 -11.87 13.68 -2.55
N PRO A 523 -11.88 14.98 -2.25
CA PRO A 523 -12.80 15.85 -2.94
C PRO A 523 -12.43 15.93 -4.42
N ALA A 524 -13.42 15.77 -5.30
CA ALA A 524 -13.21 15.78 -6.73
C ALA A 524 -12.95 17.21 -7.22
N ASP A 525 -11.88 17.42 -7.97
CA ASP A 525 -11.57 18.64 -8.71
C ASP A 525 -11.60 18.44 -10.24
N GLY A 526 -12.03 17.26 -10.68
CA GLY A 526 -12.12 16.88 -12.08
C GLY A 526 -10.82 16.37 -12.70
N CYS A 527 -9.74 16.25 -11.92
CA CYS A 527 -8.40 15.96 -12.42
C CYS A 527 -7.86 14.61 -11.98
N LYS A 528 -6.91 14.09 -12.75
CA LYS A 528 -5.98 13.07 -12.27
C LYS A 528 -4.90 13.72 -11.41
N HIS A 529 -4.45 13.01 -10.38
CA HIS A 529 -3.50 13.55 -9.41
C HIS A 529 -2.10 12.94 -9.54
N TRP A 530 -1.88 11.73 -9.03
CA TRP A 530 -0.53 11.20 -8.84
C TRP A 530 -0.32 9.87 -9.52
N MET A 531 0.77 9.78 -10.28
CA MET A 531 1.34 8.50 -10.68
C MET A 531 2.76 8.39 -10.14
N PHE A 532 2.96 7.49 -9.19
CA PHE A 532 4.28 7.14 -8.65
C PHE A 532 4.93 6.11 -9.55
N VAL A 533 6.17 6.36 -9.95
CA VAL A 533 6.91 5.49 -10.85
C VAL A 533 8.08 4.87 -10.08
N PHE A 534 8.05 3.57 -9.89
CA PHE A 534 9.11 2.79 -9.24
C PHE A 534 10.01 2.14 -10.27
N LYS A 535 11.29 2.03 -9.94
CA LYS A 535 12.23 1.18 -10.66
C LYS A 535 12.67 0.04 -9.76
N LEU A 536 12.37 -1.18 -10.19
CA LEU A 536 12.64 -2.40 -9.43
C LEU A 536 13.73 -3.18 -10.14
N LYS A 537 14.69 -3.74 -9.40
CA LYS A 537 15.61 -4.69 -10.02
C LYS A 537 14.87 -5.98 -10.33
N LYS A 538 15.17 -6.59 -11.46
CA LYS A 538 14.57 -7.87 -11.86
C LYS A 538 14.80 -9.01 -10.86
N ASP A 539 15.91 -9.00 -10.13
CA ASP A 539 16.19 -10.00 -9.09
C ASP A 539 15.33 -9.83 -7.83
N GLN A 540 14.58 -8.72 -7.73
CA GLN A 540 13.60 -8.48 -6.68
C GLN A 540 12.17 -8.87 -7.09
N TRP A 541 11.93 -9.13 -8.38
CA TRP A 541 10.64 -9.64 -8.87
C TRP A 541 10.50 -11.12 -8.49
N TYR A 542 9.61 -11.39 -7.54
CA TYR A 542 9.34 -12.72 -7.01
C TYR A 542 8.00 -13.22 -7.54
N ASN A 543 8.03 -14.40 -8.17
CA ASN A 543 6.91 -14.97 -8.93
C ASN A 543 6.90 -16.50 -8.84
N THR A 544 5.99 -17.17 -9.53
CA THR A 544 5.90 -18.65 -9.53
C THR A 544 7.19 -19.33 -9.99
N HIS A 545 7.93 -18.76 -10.96
CA HIS A 545 9.26 -19.27 -11.32
C HIS A 545 10.26 -19.20 -10.17
N SER A 546 10.16 -18.19 -9.31
CA SER A 546 11.02 -18.08 -8.12
C SER A 546 10.79 -19.24 -7.16
N VAL A 547 9.53 -19.61 -6.90
CA VAL A 547 9.18 -20.80 -6.10
C VAL A 547 9.61 -22.09 -6.81
N GLN A 548 9.36 -22.20 -8.12
CA GLN A 548 9.77 -23.34 -8.93
C GLN A 548 11.29 -23.58 -8.85
N ASN A 549 12.07 -22.49 -8.88
CA ASN A 549 13.52 -22.47 -8.81
C ASN A 549 14.06 -22.48 -7.37
N LYS A 550 13.18 -22.60 -6.37
CA LYS A 550 13.52 -22.68 -4.94
C LYS A 550 14.26 -21.45 -4.43
N VAL A 551 14.02 -20.29 -5.02
CA VAL A 551 14.62 -19.02 -4.58
C VAL A 551 14.09 -18.73 -3.16
N PRO A 552 14.96 -18.44 -2.18
CA PRO A 552 14.50 -18.07 -0.84
C PRO A 552 13.77 -16.72 -0.88
N VAL A 553 12.67 -16.59 -0.15
CA VAL A 553 11.93 -15.33 -0.01
C VAL A 553 12.70 -14.36 0.89
N ASN A 554 12.65 -13.07 0.54
CA ASN A 554 13.04 -11.99 1.41
C ASN A 554 11.98 -10.88 1.39
N PHE A 555 11.10 -10.86 2.39
CA PHE A 555 9.97 -9.91 2.42
C PHE A 555 10.42 -8.45 2.56
N ASN A 556 11.67 -8.16 2.94
CA ASN A 556 12.14 -6.78 2.99
C ASN A 556 12.40 -6.18 1.59
N TYR A 557 12.61 -7.01 0.57
CA TYR A 557 13.07 -6.56 -0.75
C TYR A 557 12.29 -7.12 -1.93
N HIS A 558 11.68 -8.30 -1.79
CA HIS A 558 10.94 -8.91 -2.87
C HIS A 558 9.62 -8.18 -3.11
N TRP A 559 9.29 -8.05 -4.39
CA TRP A 559 7.99 -7.64 -4.92
C TRP A 559 7.32 -8.88 -5.49
N PHE A 560 6.16 -9.22 -4.97
CA PHE A 560 5.40 -10.40 -5.32
C PHE A 560 4.49 -10.09 -6.50
N ASP A 561 4.55 -10.92 -7.52
CA ASP A 561 3.74 -10.80 -8.73
C ASP A 561 2.34 -11.35 -8.50
N GLU A 562 1.37 -10.43 -8.42
CA GLU A 562 -0.03 -10.76 -8.16
C GLU A 562 -0.63 -11.60 -9.28
N THR A 563 -0.24 -11.41 -10.53
CA THR A 563 -0.77 -12.20 -11.65
C THR A 563 -0.20 -13.62 -11.66
N SER A 564 0.99 -13.84 -11.11
CA SER A 564 1.53 -15.20 -11.00
C SER A 564 1.05 -15.96 -9.77
N PHE A 565 0.76 -15.25 -8.67
CA PHE A 565 0.30 -15.87 -7.42
C PHE A 565 -1.20 -15.74 -7.20
N GLY A 566 -1.88 -14.92 -7.99
CA GLY A 566 -3.31 -14.73 -7.97
C GLY A 566 -4.01 -15.93 -8.59
N THR A 567 -5.09 -16.40 -7.98
CA THR A 567 -5.97 -17.41 -8.60
C THR A 567 -7.38 -16.89 -8.84
N ASN A 568 -7.60 -15.60 -8.57
CA ASN A 568 -8.88 -14.95 -8.74
C ASN A 568 -8.84 -13.94 -9.89
N HIS A 569 -10.03 -13.67 -10.44
CA HIS A 569 -10.16 -12.80 -11.60
C HIS A 569 -9.66 -11.36 -11.37
N LEU A 570 -9.62 -10.89 -10.10
CA LEU A 570 -9.10 -9.57 -9.76
C LEU A 570 -7.57 -9.52 -9.87
N ALA A 571 -6.87 -10.49 -9.28
CA ALA A 571 -5.41 -10.57 -9.26
C ALA A 571 -4.82 -10.76 -10.67
N ASP A 572 -5.54 -11.49 -11.53
CA ASP A 572 -5.21 -11.61 -12.94
C ASP A 572 -5.32 -10.27 -13.69
N SER A 573 -6.24 -9.39 -13.28
CA SER A 573 -6.57 -8.17 -14.01
C SER A 573 -5.77 -6.93 -13.59
N GLU A 574 -5.23 -6.92 -12.37
CA GLU A 574 -4.52 -5.76 -11.82
C GLU A 574 -3.05 -5.68 -12.28
N HIS A 575 -2.47 -6.80 -12.75
CA HIS A 575 -1.06 -6.88 -13.17
C HIS A 575 -0.11 -6.27 -12.14
N ALA A 576 -0.38 -6.56 -10.87
CA ALA A 576 0.12 -5.80 -9.75
C ALA A 576 1.41 -6.36 -9.17
N PHE A 577 2.22 -5.46 -8.60
CA PHE A 577 3.31 -5.85 -7.73
C PHE A 577 3.05 -5.49 -6.29
N ASP A 578 3.19 -6.52 -5.49
CA ASP A 578 2.83 -6.49 -4.11
C ASP A 578 4.08 -6.48 -3.24
N ARG A 579 4.11 -5.66 -2.19
CA ARG A 579 5.31 -5.53 -1.35
C ARG A 579 5.00 -5.25 0.08
N LEU A 580 5.64 -5.97 0.99
CA LEU A 580 5.62 -5.60 2.40
C LEU A 580 6.07 -4.14 2.65
N GLY A 581 5.16 -3.34 3.21
CA GLY A 581 5.49 -2.06 3.84
C GLY A 581 5.52 -0.88 2.88
N THR A 582 6.69 -0.49 2.37
CA THR A 582 6.84 0.74 1.58
C THR A 582 8.03 0.62 0.63
N ALA A 583 8.06 1.49 -0.39
CA ALA A 583 9.25 1.68 -1.21
C ALA A 583 10.41 2.20 -0.35
N LEU A 584 11.57 1.57 -0.50
CA LEU A 584 12.82 1.86 0.19
C LEU A 584 13.70 2.83 -0.62
N GLU A 585 14.87 3.10 -0.08
CA GLU A 585 15.83 4.00 -0.69
C GLU A 585 16.25 3.57 -2.10
N GLY A 586 16.09 4.46 -3.09
CA GLY A 586 16.51 4.23 -4.48
C GLY A 586 15.50 3.54 -5.39
N GLU A 587 14.34 3.11 -4.88
CA GLU A 587 13.34 2.36 -5.64
C GLU A 587 12.30 3.26 -6.33
N MET A 588 12.09 4.49 -5.86
CA MET A 588 11.27 5.47 -6.59
C MET A 588 12.12 6.17 -7.66
N ASP A 589 11.65 6.18 -8.90
CA ASP A 589 12.24 6.98 -9.97
C ASP A 589 11.68 8.40 -9.94
N VAL A 590 10.38 8.58 -10.21
CA VAL A 590 9.75 9.89 -10.32
C VAL A 590 8.32 9.88 -9.78
N ILE A 591 7.82 11.07 -9.41
CA ILE A 591 6.40 11.29 -9.15
C ILE A 591 5.85 12.15 -10.28
N LEU A 592 4.90 11.62 -11.04
CA LEU A 592 4.19 12.37 -12.07
C LEU A 592 2.99 13.07 -11.44
N TYR A 593 2.94 14.39 -11.59
CA TYR A 593 1.76 15.18 -11.25
C TYR A 593 0.90 15.35 -12.51
N LEU A 594 -0.25 14.69 -12.51
CA LEU A 594 -1.14 14.50 -13.67
C LEU A 594 -2.26 15.54 -13.77
N HIS A 595 -2.17 16.64 -13.01
CA HIS A 595 -3.23 17.65 -12.87
C HIS A 595 -3.62 18.39 -14.16
N LYS A 596 -2.89 18.15 -15.26
CA LYS A 596 -3.22 18.64 -16.61
C LYS A 596 -4.00 17.62 -17.45
N LEU A 597 -4.47 16.55 -16.80
CA LEU A 597 -5.32 15.52 -17.38
C LEU A 597 -6.63 15.49 -16.59
N ASP A 598 -7.76 15.47 -17.31
CA ASP A 598 -9.05 15.21 -16.69
C ASP A 598 -9.16 13.73 -16.24
N THR A 599 -10.21 13.39 -15.51
CA THR A 599 -10.44 12.01 -15.04
C THR A 599 -10.56 10.97 -16.16
N ALA A 600 -10.84 11.39 -17.40
CA ALA A 600 -10.86 10.55 -18.60
C ALA A 600 -9.48 10.45 -19.29
N GLY A 601 -8.45 11.11 -18.76
CA GLY A 601 -7.09 11.12 -19.30
C GLY A 601 -6.89 12.07 -20.49
N ARG A 602 -7.82 12.98 -20.74
CA ARG A 602 -7.71 14.01 -21.80
C ARG A 602 -6.97 15.22 -21.26
N VAL A 603 -6.16 15.84 -22.12
CA VAL A 603 -5.45 17.07 -21.76
C VAL A 603 -6.44 18.18 -21.46
N ASN A 604 -6.36 18.76 -20.27
CA ASN A 604 -7.18 19.88 -19.83
C ASN A 604 -6.30 20.86 -19.05
N GLU A 605 -6.03 22.01 -19.65
CA GLU A 605 -5.20 23.06 -19.06
C GLU A 605 -5.89 23.83 -17.95
N GLU A 606 -7.21 23.69 -17.78
CA GLU A 606 -8.03 24.41 -16.78
C GLU A 606 -8.46 23.52 -15.62
N CYS A 607 -7.98 22.27 -15.60
CA CYS A 607 -8.37 21.29 -14.60
C CYS A 607 -8.01 21.77 -13.18
N GLY A 608 -8.97 21.78 -12.26
CA GLY A 608 -8.79 22.15 -10.85
C GLY A 608 -8.41 23.62 -10.58
N TYR A 609 -8.54 24.53 -11.56
CA TYR A 609 -8.10 25.94 -11.42
C TYR A 609 -8.85 26.70 -10.33
N GLU A 610 -10.18 26.55 -10.29
CA GLU A 610 -11.02 27.20 -9.29
C GLU A 610 -10.62 26.78 -7.88
N GLN A 611 -10.31 25.49 -7.71
CA GLN A 611 -9.90 24.86 -6.46
C GLN A 611 -8.51 25.33 -6.00
N MET A 612 -7.61 25.57 -6.96
CA MET A 612 -6.27 26.15 -6.70
C MET A 612 -6.32 27.65 -6.34
N GLY A 613 -7.43 28.33 -6.62
CA GLY A 613 -7.57 29.76 -6.36
C GLY A 613 -6.69 30.63 -7.27
N LEU A 614 -6.35 30.14 -8.46
CA LEU A 614 -5.58 30.89 -9.44
C LEU A 614 -6.51 31.84 -10.22
N PRO A 615 -6.09 33.09 -10.53
CA PRO A 615 -6.90 34.02 -11.30
C PRO A 615 -7.12 33.49 -12.73
N VAL A 616 -8.37 33.49 -13.18
CA VAL A 616 -8.81 33.00 -14.51
C VAL A 616 -8.08 33.70 -15.67
N GLU A 617 -7.60 34.93 -15.46
CA GLU A 617 -6.92 35.75 -16.47
C GLU A 617 -5.48 35.29 -16.82
N ALA A 618 -4.93 34.28 -16.14
CA ALA A 618 -3.58 33.77 -16.40
C ALA A 618 -3.49 32.76 -17.57
N VAL A 619 -4.62 32.30 -18.11
CA VAL A 619 -4.67 31.30 -19.19
C VAL A 619 -5.25 31.94 -20.44
N GLY A 620 -4.42 32.67 -21.17
CA GLY A 620 -4.86 33.38 -22.35
C GLY A 620 -3.81 34.31 -22.94
N LYS A 621 -2.60 33.77 -23.17
CA LYS A 621 -1.58 34.29 -24.09
C LYS A 621 -0.34 33.39 -24.01
N ASN A 622 -0.32 32.34 -24.84
CA ASN A 622 0.89 31.83 -25.49
C ASN A 622 0.49 30.95 -26.67
#